data_AF-L7MMS3-F1
#
_entry.id   AF-L7MMS3-F1
#
_cell.length_a   1.000
_cell.length_b   1.000
_cell.length_c   1.000
_cell.angle_alpha   90.00
_cell.angle_beta   90.00
_cell.angle_gamma   90.00
#
_symmetry.space_group_name_H-M   'P 1'
#
loop_
_entity.id
_entity.type
_entity.pdbx_description
1 polymer ?
#
loop_
_entity_poly.entity_id
_entity_poly.type
_entity_poly.pdbx_seq_one_letter_code
_entity_poly.pdbx_strand_id
1 'polypeptide(L)'
;MSHINYVVSALQWTKTERDKLDTLMRESVKKVLGIPVTACTDRLMTLGVRNTTLKLIEAQRSEQIMRLSGSSAGRHLLEAEGLRPRYSQSEAVQLNEKSRGTYVVGACPRNVYQQHNVGRRAAGARAILKKTVGMEAFMDAAQYGRSGKFAVTAVSEKGELLYAASVAAATADVAEQVTVALAMQHSRRPYIYTDARAAVRAFASGMVAREAAALLKSKSTTNSATEHYITWFPAHM
;
A
#
# COMPACT_ATOMS: atom_id res chain seq x y z
N MET A 1 -9.73 18.98 4.73
CA MET A 1 -10.46 17.71 4.58
C MET A 1 -11.90 17.95 4.96
N SER A 2 -12.88 17.52 4.16
CA SER A 2 -14.29 17.70 4.50
C SER A 2 -14.70 16.75 5.63
N HIS A 3 -15.44 17.23 6.62
CA HIS A 3 -15.99 16.46 7.75
C HIS A 3 -16.82 15.26 7.29
N ILE A 4 -17.31 15.33 6.05
CA ILE A 4 -18.10 14.30 5.38
C ILE A 4 -17.37 12.96 5.30
N ASN A 5 -16.04 12.95 5.15
CA ASN A 5 -15.28 11.70 5.05
C ASN A 5 -15.34 10.87 6.33
N TYR A 6 -15.56 11.50 7.48
CA TYR A 6 -15.66 10.83 8.77
C TYR A 6 -17.11 10.47 9.12
N VAL A 7 -18.03 11.42 8.92
CA VAL A 7 -19.43 11.26 9.30
C VAL A 7 -20.14 10.24 8.40
N VAL A 8 -19.76 10.17 7.12
CA VAL A 8 -20.45 9.31 6.15
C VAL A 8 -20.39 7.82 6.50
N SER A 9 -19.33 7.36 7.17
CA SER A 9 -19.21 5.97 7.63
C SER A 9 -19.92 5.66 8.94
N ALA A 10 -20.28 6.68 9.71
CA ALA A 10 -20.85 6.52 11.05
C ALA A 10 -22.39 6.51 11.06
N LEU A 11 -23.02 6.98 9.99
CA LEU A 11 -24.48 7.11 9.89
C LEU A 11 -25.09 6.05 8.97
N GLN A 12 -26.30 5.61 9.29
CA GLN A 12 -27.12 4.80 8.40
C GLN A 12 -27.88 5.71 7.43
N TRP A 13 -27.43 5.76 6.19
CA TRP A 13 -28.05 6.57 5.16
C TRP A 13 -29.13 5.79 4.41
N THR A 14 -30.24 6.45 4.10
CA THR A 14 -31.18 5.97 3.09
C THR A 14 -30.59 6.10 1.69
N LYS A 15 -31.17 5.40 0.70
CA LYS A 15 -30.72 5.51 -0.70
C LYS A 15 -30.78 6.96 -1.20
N THR A 16 -31.88 7.65 -0.92
CA THR A 16 -32.11 9.03 -1.34
C THR A 16 -31.07 10.00 -0.76
N GLU A 17 -30.69 9.84 0.50
CA GLU A 17 -29.66 10.68 1.13
C GLU A 17 -28.27 10.43 0.55
N ARG A 18 -27.93 9.16 0.27
CA ARG A 18 -26.67 8.83 -0.42
C ARG A 18 -26.61 9.45 -1.81
N ASP A 19 -27.71 9.39 -2.56
CA ASP A 19 -27.76 9.95 -3.92
C ASP A 19 -27.62 11.48 -3.91
N LYS A 20 -28.17 12.16 -2.88
CA LYS A 20 -27.96 13.60 -2.64
C LYS A 20 -26.50 13.92 -2.33
N LEU A 21 -25.89 13.18 -1.40
CA LEU A 21 -24.48 13.34 -1.04
C LEU A 21 -23.56 13.13 -2.25
N ASP A 22 -23.78 12.07 -3.02
CA ASP A 22 -23.03 11.78 -4.23
C ASP A 22 -23.15 12.92 -5.26
N THR A 23 -24.32 13.55 -5.35
CA THR A 23 -24.53 14.70 -6.24
C THR A 23 -23.71 15.90 -5.79
N LEU A 24 -23.79 16.27 -4.51
CA LEU A 24 -23.01 17.38 -3.95
C LEU A 24 -21.50 17.17 -4.08
N MET A 25 -21.04 15.93 -3.86
CA MET A 25 -19.63 15.56 -4.05
C MET A 25 -19.20 15.71 -5.51
N ARG A 26 -20.01 15.25 -6.46
CA ARG A 26 -19.72 15.41 -7.90
C ARG A 26 -19.66 16.88 -8.32
N GLU A 27 -20.61 17.70 -7.90
CA GLU A 27 -20.62 19.14 -8.22
C GLU A 27 -19.38 19.84 -7.67
N SER A 28 -19.03 19.56 -6.42
CA SER A 28 -17.84 20.10 -5.78
C SER A 28 -16.57 19.73 -6.56
N VAL A 29 -16.46 18.46 -6.96
CA VAL A 29 -15.30 17.98 -7.73
C VAL A 29 -15.22 18.62 -9.11
N LYS A 30 -16.34 18.74 -9.82
CA LYS A 30 -16.38 19.45 -11.12
C LYS A 30 -15.92 20.90 -10.96
N LYS A 31 -16.38 21.58 -9.91
CA LYS A 31 -15.98 22.95 -9.59
C LYS A 31 -14.48 23.07 -9.31
N VAL A 32 -13.91 22.17 -8.50
CA VAL A 32 -12.46 22.15 -8.22
C VAL A 32 -11.63 21.87 -9.49
N LEU A 33 -12.13 21.01 -10.36
CA LEU A 33 -11.47 20.66 -11.62
C LEU A 33 -11.67 21.72 -12.73
N GLY A 34 -12.43 22.79 -12.46
CA GLY A 34 -12.72 23.84 -13.44
C GLY A 34 -13.60 23.39 -14.61
N ILE A 35 -14.31 22.27 -14.46
CA ILE A 35 -15.19 21.73 -15.51
C ILE A 35 -16.65 22.14 -15.24
N PRO A 36 -17.45 22.40 -16.30
CA PRO A 36 -18.86 22.76 -16.15
C PRO A 36 -19.64 21.73 -15.32
N VAL A 37 -20.54 22.20 -14.47
CA VAL A 37 -21.40 21.32 -13.64
C VAL A 37 -22.25 20.38 -14.51
N THR A 38 -22.62 20.84 -15.70
CA THR A 38 -23.35 20.11 -16.74
C THR A 38 -22.53 19.03 -17.46
N ALA A 39 -21.21 18.96 -17.24
CA ALA A 39 -20.36 17.97 -17.90
C ALA A 39 -20.83 16.54 -17.63
N CYS A 40 -20.75 15.67 -18.64
CA CYS A 40 -21.19 14.27 -18.57
C CYS A 40 -20.57 13.54 -17.37
N THR A 41 -21.42 13.11 -16.45
CA THR A 41 -21.00 12.42 -15.23
C THR A 41 -20.34 11.07 -15.54
N ASP A 42 -20.83 10.34 -16.54
CA ASP A 42 -20.26 9.04 -16.90
C ASP A 42 -18.81 9.15 -17.36
N ARG A 43 -18.50 10.15 -18.20
CA ARG A 43 -17.12 10.44 -18.61
C ARG A 43 -16.23 10.84 -17.43
N LEU A 44 -16.74 11.61 -16.48
CA LEU A 44 -16.01 11.96 -15.25
C LEU A 44 -15.72 10.71 -14.39
N MET A 45 -16.67 9.79 -14.33
CA MET A 45 -16.53 8.52 -13.62
C MET A 45 -15.53 7.58 -14.32
N THR A 46 -15.43 7.61 -15.66
CA THR A 46 -14.42 6.87 -16.44
C THR A 46 -13.00 7.36 -16.18
N LEU A 47 -12.82 8.63 -15.84
CA LEU A 47 -11.53 9.21 -15.46
C LEU A 47 -11.04 8.76 -14.06
N GLY A 48 -11.78 7.86 -13.39
CA GLY A 48 -11.45 7.36 -12.07
C GLY A 48 -11.76 8.36 -10.94
N VAL A 49 -12.43 9.47 -11.25
CA VAL A 49 -12.86 10.49 -10.29
C VAL A 49 -14.18 10.04 -9.64
N ARG A 50 -14.13 8.90 -8.95
CA ARG A 50 -15.29 8.32 -8.25
C ARG A 50 -15.21 8.67 -6.76
N ASN A 51 -15.69 9.85 -6.38
CA ASN A 51 -15.90 10.24 -4.98
C ASN A 51 -17.36 9.95 -4.60
N THR A 52 -17.71 8.66 -4.49
CA THR A 52 -19.04 8.25 -4.02
C THR A 52 -19.02 7.98 -2.52
N THR A 53 -20.17 8.17 -1.90
CA THR A 53 -20.45 7.91 -0.49
C THR A 53 -20.03 6.49 -0.11
N LEU A 54 -20.44 5.48 -0.90
CA LEU A 54 -20.06 4.08 -0.67
C LEU A 54 -18.54 3.86 -0.66
N LYS A 55 -17.82 4.49 -1.59
CA LYS A 55 -16.36 4.39 -1.64
C LYS A 55 -15.69 5.03 -0.44
N LEU A 56 -16.21 6.15 0.05
CA LEU A 56 -15.72 6.78 1.27
C LEU A 56 -15.96 5.89 2.49
N ILE A 57 -17.14 5.28 2.59
CA ILE A 57 -17.47 4.33 3.66
C ILE A 57 -16.53 3.12 3.62
N GLU A 58 -16.33 2.51 2.44
CA GLU A 58 -15.43 1.37 2.26
C GLU A 58 -13.97 1.71 2.58
N ALA A 59 -13.50 2.87 2.11
CA ALA A 59 -12.14 3.34 2.39
C ALA A 59 -11.94 3.55 3.90
N GLN A 60 -12.88 4.24 4.54
CA GLN A 60 -12.83 4.51 5.97
C GLN A 60 -12.89 3.21 6.80
N ARG A 61 -13.78 2.28 6.43
CA ARG A 61 -13.88 0.95 7.06
C ARG A 61 -12.58 0.17 6.92
N SER A 62 -11.95 0.20 5.74
CA SER A 62 -10.68 -0.48 5.49
C SER A 62 -9.54 0.11 6.33
N GLU A 63 -9.48 1.44 6.46
CA GLU A 63 -8.50 2.12 7.32
C GLU A 63 -8.72 1.79 8.81
N GLN A 64 -9.98 1.75 9.26
CA GLN A 64 -10.30 1.40 10.65
C GLN A 64 -9.95 -0.06 10.99
N ILE A 65 -10.31 -1.01 10.12
CA ILE A 65 -9.95 -2.42 10.29
C ILE A 65 -8.43 -2.58 10.36
N MET A 66 -7.70 -1.92 9.49
CA MET A 66 -6.24 -1.95 9.48
C MET A 66 -5.63 -1.34 10.74
N ARG A 67 -6.16 -0.20 11.21
CA ARG A 67 -5.73 0.42 12.47
C ARG A 67 -5.94 -0.52 13.65
N LEU A 68 -7.12 -1.14 13.74
CA LEU A 68 -7.46 -2.09 14.80
C LEU A 68 -6.62 -3.36 14.73
N SER A 69 -6.29 -3.84 13.53
CA SER A 69 -5.41 -5.00 13.32
C SER A 69 -4.01 -4.78 13.89
N GLY A 70 -3.57 -3.53 14.00
CA GLY A 70 -2.26 -3.16 14.52
C GLY A 70 -2.10 -3.28 16.05
N SER A 71 -3.18 -3.37 16.82
CA SER A 71 -3.12 -3.46 18.29
C SER A 71 -3.72 -4.76 18.82
N SER A 72 -3.24 -5.24 19.97
CA SER A 72 -3.75 -6.48 20.57
C SER A 72 -5.25 -6.37 20.91
N ALA A 73 -5.64 -5.26 21.55
CA ALA A 73 -7.04 -4.99 21.87
C ALA A 73 -7.92 -4.85 20.62
N GLY A 74 -7.42 -4.19 19.57
CA GLY A 74 -8.15 -4.05 18.31
C GLY A 74 -8.34 -5.37 17.57
N ARG A 75 -7.36 -6.28 17.65
CA ARG A 75 -7.49 -7.64 17.11
C ARG A 75 -8.57 -8.45 17.84
N HIS A 76 -8.59 -8.42 19.17
CA HIS A 76 -9.65 -9.07 19.95
C HIS A 76 -11.05 -8.55 19.58
N LEU A 77 -11.19 -7.23 19.38
CA LEU A 77 -12.45 -6.64 18.94
C LEU A 77 -12.87 -7.12 17.55
N LEU A 78 -11.94 -7.18 16.60
CA LEU A 78 -12.23 -7.66 15.24
C LEU A 78 -12.64 -9.14 15.24
N GLU A 79 -11.97 -9.97 16.03
CA GLU A 79 -12.29 -11.39 16.18
C GLU A 79 -13.68 -11.62 16.80
N ALA A 80 -14.04 -10.82 17.82
CA ALA A 80 -15.37 -10.86 18.43
C ALA A 80 -16.49 -10.50 17.43
N GLU A 81 -16.22 -9.60 16.49
CA GLU A 81 -17.13 -9.21 15.40
C GLU A 81 -17.12 -10.19 14.21
N GLY A 82 -16.41 -11.32 14.32
CA GLY A 82 -16.26 -12.30 13.24
C GLY A 82 -15.48 -11.78 12.03
N LEU A 83 -14.86 -10.61 12.15
CA LEU A 83 -13.98 -10.05 11.14
C LEU A 83 -12.59 -10.65 11.36
N ARG A 84 -12.15 -11.50 10.42
CA ARG A 84 -10.77 -11.97 10.35
C ARG A 84 -10.04 -11.16 9.29
N PRO A 85 -9.33 -10.07 9.65
CA PRO A 85 -8.49 -9.38 8.69
C PRO A 85 -7.52 -10.40 8.09
N ARG A 86 -7.38 -10.40 6.76
CA ARG A 86 -6.38 -11.25 6.08
C ARG A 86 -4.93 -10.88 6.41
N TYR A 87 -4.70 -9.93 7.33
CA TYR A 87 -3.38 -9.71 7.90
C TYR A 87 -2.99 -10.96 8.67
N SER A 88 -2.13 -11.72 8.01
CA SER A 88 -1.52 -12.95 8.50
C SER A 88 -1.10 -12.81 9.95
N GLN A 89 -1.52 -13.78 10.75
CA GLN A 89 -1.16 -14.04 12.14
C GLN A 89 0.36 -14.23 12.38
N SER A 90 1.23 -13.84 11.46
CA SER A 90 2.68 -13.85 11.69
C SER A 90 2.99 -12.83 12.78
N GLU A 91 3.73 -13.27 13.79
CA GLU A 91 4.27 -12.50 14.91
C GLU A 91 4.90 -11.20 14.42
N ALA A 92 4.11 -10.14 14.25
CA ALA A 92 4.62 -8.85 13.83
C ALA A 92 5.57 -8.36 14.92
N VAL A 93 6.85 -8.21 14.56
CA VAL A 93 7.92 -7.80 15.46
C VAL A 93 8.10 -6.30 15.32
N GLN A 94 8.12 -5.61 16.46
CA GLN A 94 8.52 -4.21 16.54
C GLN A 94 10.01 -4.10 16.22
N LEU A 95 10.35 -3.33 15.18
CA LEU A 95 11.74 -3.02 14.84
C LEU A 95 12.34 -2.06 15.88
N ASN A 96 13.61 -2.30 16.21
CA ASN A 96 14.39 -1.39 17.05
C ASN A 96 14.73 -0.09 16.31
N GLU A 97 15.05 0.96 17.06
CA GLU A 97 15.35 2.29 16.51
C GLU A 97 16.51 2.27 15.51
N LYS A 98 17.55 1.46 15.79
CA LYS A 98 18.70 1.30 14.89
C LYS A 98 18.27 0.80 13.51
N SER A 99 17.37 -0.19 13.44
CA SER A 99 16.86 -0.69 12.15
C SER A 99 15.93 0.32 11.49
N ARG A 100 15.07 0.98 12.28
CA ARG A 100 14.16 2.03 11.78
C ARG A 100 14.90 3.22 11.18
N GLY A 101 16.05 3.59 11.74
CA GLY A 101 16.89 4.68 11.23
C GLY A 101 17.61 4.36 9.92
N THR A 102 17.52 3.13 9.39
CA THR A 102 18.15 2.76 8.11
C THR A 102 17.26 3.00 6.90
N TYR A 103 16.01 3.42 7.09
CA TYR A 103 15.08 3.60 5.98
C TYR A 103 14.03 4.69 6.23
N VAL A 104 13.53 5.24 5.12
CA VAL A 104 12.43 6.21 5.05
C VAL A 104 11.32 5.62 4.19
N VAL A 105 10.08 5.74 4.63
CA VAL A 105 8.91 5.22 3.90
C VAL A 105 8.11 6.36 3.28
N GLY A 106 7.93 6.31 1.97
CA GLY A 106 7.11 7.26 1.22
C GLY A 106 5.62 7.11 1.54
N ALA A 107 4.90 8.22 1.51
CA ALA A 107 3.45 8.21 1.75
C ALA A 107 2.72 7.39 0.66
N CYS A 108 1.95 6.40 1.08
CA CYS A 108 1.14 5.61 0.15
C CYS A 108 -0.08 6.44 -0.32
N PRO A 109 -0.35 6.54 -1.64
CA PRO A 109 -1.47 7.31 -2.17
C PRO A 109 -2.82 6.88 -1.59
N ARG A 110 -3.59 7.84 -1.07
CA ARG A 110 -4.98 7.60 -0.62
C ARG A 110 -5.90 7.36 -1.83
N ASN A 111 -6.87 6.46 -1.66
CA ASN A 111 -7.96 6.19 -2.60
C ASN A 111 -7.49 5.78 -4.01
N VAL A 112 -6.57 4.81 -4.10
CA VAL A 112 -6.13 4.21 -5.37
C VAL A 112 -6.59 2.75 -5.41
N TYR A 113 -7.69 2.48 -6.13
CA TYR A 113 -8.24 1.13 -6.31
C TYR A 113 -7.71 0.51 -7.60
N GLN A 114 -7.30 -0.77 -7.55
CA GLN A 114 -6.66 -1.47 -8.67
C GLN A 114 -7.53 -1.45 -9.95
N GLN A 115 -8.79 -1.85 -9.86
CA GLN A 115 -9.63 -2.00 -11.06
C GLN A 115 -10.20 -0.68 -11.62
N HIS A 116 -10.31 0.37 -10.79
CA HIS A 116 -11.07 1.58 -11.17
C HIS A 116 -10.19 2.79 -11.47
N ASN A 117 -8.94 2.79 -11.03
CA ASN A 117 -8.05 3.95 -11.13
C ASN A 117 -6.85 3.66 -12.04
N VAL A 118 -7.06 2.90 -13.12
CA VAL A 118 -6.02 2.50 -14.09
C VAL A 118 -5.27 3.72 -14.62
N GLY A 119 -5.97 4.73 -15.14
CA GLY A 119 -5.34 5.95 -15.66
C GLY A 119 -4.53 6.74 -14.63
N ARG A 120 -5.02 6.83 -13.39
CA ARG A 120 -4.31 7.48 -12.28
C ARG A 120 -3.07 6.70 -11.86
N ARG A 121 -3.14 5.37 -11.85
CA ARG A 121 -1.99 4.48 -11.60
C ARG A 121 -0.94 4.64 -12.70
N ALA A 122 -1.36 4.64 -13.96
CA ALA A 122 -0.50 4.88 -15.11
C ALA A 122 0.21 6.23 -15.07
N ALA A 123 -0.52 7.30 -14.75
CA ALA A 123 0.08 8.62 -14.58
C ALA A 123 1.06 8.68 -13.39
N GLY A 124 0.71 8.04 -12.27
CA GLY A 124 1.56 7.94 -11.09
C GLY A 124 2.87 7.19 -11.36
N ALA A 125 2.79 6.03 -11.99
CA ALA A 125 3.98 5.28 -12.39
C ALA A 125 4.88 6.07 -13.34
N ARG A 126 4.31 6.70 -14.37
CA ARG A 126 5.09 7.56 -15.29
C ARG A 126 5.78 8.70 -14.55
N ALA A 127 5.13 9.30 -13.56
CA ALA A 127 5.74 10.36 -12.76
C ALA A 127 6.89 9.85 -11.88
N ILE A 128 6.81 8.62 -11.37
CA ILE A 128 7.89 7.96 -10.64
C ILE A 128 9.05 7.62 -11.59
N LEU A 129 8.75 6.96 -12.72
CA LEU A 129 9.74 6.54 -13.72
C LEU A 129 10.49 7.73 -14.36
N LYS A 130 9.87 8.91 -14.45
CA LYS A 130 10.56 10.12 -14.91
C LYS A 130 11.62 10.65 -13.94
N LYS A 131 11.58 10.22 -12.68
CA LYS A 131 12.46 10.70 -11.60
C LYS A 131 13.54 9.68 -11.25
N THR A 132 13.59 8.54 -11.94
CA THR A 132 14.56 7.49 -11.64
C THR A 132 15.96 7.89 -12.05
N VAL A 133 16.94 7.53 -11.24
CA VAL A 133 18.37 7.86 -11.38
C VAL A 133 19.24 6.63 -11.68
N GLY A 134 18.65 5.45 -11.90
CA GLY A 134 19.36 4.21 -12.22
C GLY A 134 19.77 3.38 -11.00
N MET A 135 19.33 3.79 -9.81
CA MET A 135 19.63 3.14 -8.53
C MET A 135 18.39 2.50 -7.91
N GLU A 136 17.34 2.32 -8.70
CA GLU A 136 16.06 1.77 -8.27
C GLU A 136 16.06 0.25 -8.32
N ALA A 137 15.27 -0.35 -7.43
CA ALA A 137 14.95 -1.75 -7.46
C ALA A 137 13.43 -1.91 -7.33
N PHE A 138 12.80 -2.36 -8.41
CA PHE A 138 11.37 -2.67 -8.47
C PHE A 138 11.19 -4.13 -8.09
N MET A 139 10.32 -4.39 -7.13
CA MET A 139 10.22 -5.71 -6.53
C MET A 139 8.80 -6.23 -6.50
N ASP A 140 8.72 -7.55 -6.66
CA ASP A 140 7.49 -8.31 -6.62
C ASP A 140 7.75 -9.67 -5.95
N ALA A 141 6.69 -10.22 -5.36
CA ALA A 141 6.67 -11.53 -4.73
C ALA A 141 5.42 -12.30 -5.19
N ALA A 142 5.64 -13.39 -5.91
CA ALA A 142 4.56 -14.23 -6.44
C ALA A 142 4.64 -15.64 -5.86
N GLN A 143 3.50 -16.18 -5.43
CA GLN A 143 3.41 -17.58 -5.04
C GLN A 143 3.57 -18.47 -6.27
N TYR A 144 4.36 -19.53 -6.16
CA TYR A 144 4.45 -20.54 -7.22
C TYR A 144 4.03 -21.92 -6.72
N GLY A 145 3.26 -22.61 -7.57
CA GLY A 145 2.63 -23.88 -7.23
C GLY A 145 1.59 -23.75 -6.11
N ARG A 146 1.26 -24.88 -5.47
CA ARG A 146 0.31 -24.95 -4.35
C ARG A 146 1.03 -25.02 -2.98
N SER A 147 2.26 -24.51 -2.92
CA SER A 147 3.12 -24.58 -1.74
C SER A 147 3.23 -23.22 -1.05
N GLY A 148 3.66 -23.20 0.22
CA GLY A 148 4.02 -21.97 0.93
C GLY A 148 5.35 -21.37 0.46
N LYS A 149 5.62 -21.40 -0.85
CA LYS A 149 6.85 -20.88 -1.47
C LYS A 149 6.51 -19.76 -2.43
N PHE A 150 7.35 -18.74 -2.41
CA PHE A 150 7.20 -17.51 -3.15
C PHE A 150 8.49 -17.24 -3.92
N ALA A 151 8.34 -16.87 -5.19
CA ALA A 151 9.41 -16.33 -6.01
C ALA A 151 9.45 -14.83 -5.74
N VAL A 152 10.61 -14.36 -5.32
CA VAL A 152 10.89 -12.95 -5.06
C VAL A 152 11.85 -12.47 -6.12
N THR A 153 11.54 -11.34 -6.75
CA THR A 153 12.38 -10.78 -7.81
C THR A 153 12.57 -9.29 -7.61
N ALA A 154 13.77 -8.81 -7.95
CA ALA A 154 14.07 -7.40 -8.09
C ALA A 154 14.57 -7.11 -9.50
N VAL A 155 14.04 -6.06 -10.11
CA VAL A 155 14.43 -5.59 -11.44
C VAL A 155 14.84 -4.12 -11.41
N SER A 156 15.72 -3.73 -12.33
CA SER A 156 16.14 -2.34 -12.53
C SER A 156 15.03 -1.52 -13.19
N GLU A 157 15.23 -0.21 -13.29
CA GLU A 157 14.40 0.71 -14.06
C GLU A 157 14.32 0.35 -15.55
N LYS A 158 15.30 -0.42 -16.06
CA LYS A 158 15.33 -0.93 -17.45
C LYS A 158 14.70 -2.31 -17.60
N GLY A 159 14.19 -2.90 -16.51
CA GLY A 159 13.65 -4.25 -16.50
C GLY A 159 14.71 -5.36 -16.47
N GLU A 160 15.98 -5.03 -16.20
CA GLU A 160 17.03 -6.02 -16.05
C GLU A 160 16.90 -6.72 -14.70
N LEU A 161 17.04 -8.04 -14.68
CA LEU A 161 17.00 -8.82 -13.44
C LEU A 161 18.20 -8.45 -12.57
N LEU A 162 17.94 -7.96 -11.37
CA LEU A 162 18.96 -7.66 -10.37
C LEU A 162 19.28 -8.89 -9.54
N TYR A 163 18.23 -9.53 -9.01
CA TYR A 163 18.32 -10.78 -8.30
C TYR A 163 16.94 -11.44 -8.21
N ALA A 164 16.96 -12.74 -7.97
CA ALA A 164 15.77 -13.53 -7.68
C ALA A 164 16.09 -14.51 -6.54
N ALA A 165 15.08 -14.82 -5.73
CA ALA A 165 15.19 -15.78 -4.64
C ALA A 165 13.87 -16.55 -4.47
N SER A 166 13.98 -17.75 -3.90
CA SER A 166 12.81 -18.48 -3.43
C SER A 166 12.71 -18.34 -1.91
N VAL A 167 11.56 -17.91 -1.42
CA VAL A 167 11.29 -17.70 0.00
C VAL A 167 10.16 -18.62 0.43
N ALA A 168 10.35 -19.33 1.55
CA ALA A 168 9.25 -20.01 2.23
C ALA A 168 8.53 -19.00 3.13
N ALA A 169 7.24 -18.81 2.91
CA ALA A 169 6.42 -17.87 3.69
C ALA A 169 5.00 -18.42 3.85
N ALA A 170 4.37 -18.11 4.98
CA ALA A 170 3.00 -18.54 5.25
C ALA A 170 1.98 -17.82 4.35
N THR A 171 2.26 -16.57 3.97
CA THR A 171 1.36 -15.71 3.18
C THR A 171 2.13 -14.80 2.23
N ALA A 172 1.43 -14.26 1.22
CA ALA A 172 1.96 -13.27 0.30
C ALA A 172 2.46 -12.02 1.06
N ASP A 173 1.70 -11.52 2.04
CA ASP A 173 2.10 -10.36 2.85
C ASP A 173 3.45 -10.55 3.55
N VAL A 174 3.76 -11.76 4.02
CA VAL A 174 5.07 -12.08 4.64
C VAL A 174 6.15 -12.12 3.56
N ALA A 175 5.88 -12.77 2.42
CA ALA A 175 6.82 -12.82 1.31
C ALA A 175 7.17 -11.42 0.75
N GLU A 176 6.17 -10.53 0.62
CA GLU A 176 6.34 -9.15 0.21
C GLU A 176 7.21 -8.36 1.21
N GLN A 177 7.02 -8.55 2.52
CA GLN A 177 7.86 -7.91 3.54
C GLN A 177 9.29 -8.44 3.54
N VAL A 178 9.48 -9.75 3.36
CA VAL A 178 10.79 -10.38 3.22
C VAL A 178 11.51 -9.84 1.98
N THR A 179 10.78 -9.62 0.89
CA THR A 179 11.30 -9.03 -0.35
C THR A 179 11.89 -7.64 -0.11
N VAL A 180 11.16 -6.78 0.59
CA VAL A 180 11.64 -5.44 0.97
C VAL A 180 12.85 -5.53 1.92
N ALA A 181 12.85 -6.46 2.88
CA ALA A 181 14.00 -6.63 3.77
C ALA A 181 15.24 -7.13 3.02
N LEU A 182 15.08 -8.02 2.04
CA LEU A 182 16.16 -8.51 1.17
C LEU A 182 16.73 -7.39 0.31
N ALA A 183 15.85 -6.53 -0.24
CA ALA A 183 16.25 -5.29 -0.93
C ALA A 183 17.22 -4.45 -0.14
N MET A 184 16.90 -4.27 1.15
CA MET A 184 17.69 -3.44 2.02
C MET A 184 19.07 -4.05 2.28
N GLN A 185 19.30 -5.33 2.05
CA GLN A 185 20.65 -5.91 2.14
C GLN A 185 21.57 -5.41 1.00
N HIS A 186 21.02 -4.89 -0.09
CA HIS A 186 21.77 -4.40 -1.24
C HIS A 186 21.98 -2.88 -1.21
N SER A 187 23.08 -2.43 -0.60
CA SER A 187 23.43 -1.00 -0.43
C SER A 187 23.59 -0.20 -1.72
N ARG A 188 23.74 -0.84 -2.89
CA ARG A 188 23.90 -0.15 -4.18
C ARG A 188 22.60 0.42 -4.74
N ARG A 189 21.45 0.02 -4.20
CA ARG A 189 20.11 0.42 -4.70
C ARG A 189 19.22 0.89 -3.54
N PRO A 190 19.40 2.15 -3.08
CA PRO A 190 18.66 2.67 -1.94
C PRO A 190 17.17 2.87 -2.24
N TYR A 191 16.76 3.03 -3.50
CA TYR A 191 15.37 3.28 -3.87
C TYR A 191 14.62 1.98 -4.15
N ILE A 192 13.75 1.58 -3.22
CA ILE A 192 12.99 0.33 -3.28
C ILE A 192 11.54 0.65 -3.65
N TYR A 193 11.07 0.03 -4.73
CA TYR A 193 9.70 0.16 -5.20
C TYR A 193 8.97 -1.17 -5.09
N THR A 194 7.79 -1.16 -4.47
CA THR A 194 6.94 -2.34 -4.34
C THR A 194 5.47 -1.96 -4.48
N ASP A 195 4.68 -2.82 -5.09
CA ASP A 195 3.23 -2.68 -5.21
C ASP A 195 2.44 -3.22 -4.00
N ALA A 196 3.14 -3.94 -3.13
CA ALA A 196 2.71 -4.42 -1.82
C ALA A 196 2.37 -3.27 -0.86
N ARG A 197 1.12 -2.77 -0.90
CA ARG A 197 0.65 -1.75 0.06
C ARG A 197 0.78 -2.22 1.51
N ALA A 198 0.60 -3.52 1.75
CA ALA A 198 0.71 -4.10 3.08
C ALA A 198 2.14 -4.00 3.60
N ALA A 199 3.15 -4.35 2.78
CA ALA A 199 4.56 -4.22 3.14
C ALA A 199 4.96 -2.77 3.42
N VAL A 200 4.60 -1.81 2.54
CA VAL A 200 4.92 -0.38 2.75
C VAL A 200 4.38 0.11 4.10
N ARG A 201 3.16 -0.30 4.48
CA ARG A 201 2.56 0.07 5.76
C ARG A 201 3.23 -0.59 6.96
N ALA A 202 3.61 -1.86 6.85
CA ALA A 202 4.34 -2.59 7.90
C ALA A 202 5.67 -1.89 8.21
N PHE A 203 6.43 -1.50 7.18
CA PHE A 203 7.67 -0.75 7.36
C PHE A 203 7.42 0.66 7.92
N ALA A 204 6.35 1.35 7.49
CA ALA A 204 6.00 2.68 8.00
C ALA A 204 5.65 2.67 9.50
N SER A 205 4.92 1.65 9.96
CA SER A 205 4.60 1.48 11.39
C SER A 205 5.81 1.00 12.19
N GLY A 206 6.76 0.31 11.53
CA GLY A 206 7.87 -0.39 12.17
C GLY A 206 7.48 -1.73 12.76
N MET A 207 6.30 -2.26 12.41
CA MET A 207 5.80 -3.57 12.79
C MET A 207 5.85 -4.48 11.56
N VAL A 208 6.88 -5.33 11.48
CA VAL A 208 7.12 -6.20 10.30
C VAL A 208 7.09 -7.67 10.69
N ALA A 209 6.92 -8.56 9.71
CA ALA A 209 6.98 -10.00 9.90
C ALA A 209 8.34 -10.42 10.51
N ARG A 210 8.32 -11.45 11.35
CA ARG A 210 9.52 -11.95 12.04
C ARG A 210 10.65 -12.30 11.09
N GLU A 211 10.33 -12.87 9.94
CA GLU A 211 11.26 -13.24 8.88
C GLU A 211 11.96 -12.02 8.27
N ALA A 212 11.20 -10.96 8.01
CA ALA A 212 11.74 -9.68 7.55
C ALA A 212 12.62 -9.02 8.62
N ALA A 213 12.19 -9.03 9.88
CA ALA A 213 12.98 -8.50 10.99
C ALA A 213 14.31 -9.24 11.18
N ALA A 214 14.34 -10.56 10.97
CA ALA A 214 15.56 -11.35 11.05
C ALA A 214 16.60 -10.92 9.99
N LEU A 215 16.16 -10.66 8.75
CA LEU A 215 17.03 -10.17 7.66
C LEU A 215 17.57 -8.76 7.91
N LEU A 216 16.81 -7.91 8.59
CA LEU A 216 17.28 -6.57 8.95
C LEU A 216 18.30 -6.61 10.10
N LYS A 217 18.13 -7.55 11.05
CA LYS A 217 19.09 -7.77 12.14
C LYS A 217 20.44 -8.24 11.62
N SER A 218 20.47 -9.18 10.66
CA SER A 218 21.74 -9.65 10.09
C SER A 218 22.52 -8.51 9.43
N LYS A 219 21.83 -7.55 8.80
CA LYS A 219 22.44 -6.34 8.22
C LYS A 219 22.97 -5.36 9.27
N SER A 220 22.32 -5.23 10.43
CA SER A 220 22.77 -4.31 11.51
C SER A 220 24.18 -4.64 12.05
N THR A 221 24.66 -5.87 11.81
CA THR A 221 26.01 -6.34 12.10
C THR A 221 27.04 -5.86 11.08
N THR A 222 26.61 -5.47 9.88
CA THR A 222 27.44 -5.02 8.77
C THR A 222 27.19 -3.52 8.56
N ASN A 223 28.11 -2.67 9.02
CA ASN A 223 28.05 -1.20 8.98
C ASN A 223 27.75 -0.62 7.58
N SER A 224 26.49 -0.63 7.15
CA SER A 224 26.04 0.04 5.93
C SER A 224 25.25 1.27 6.35
N ALA A 225 25.93 2.42 6.29
CA ALA A 225 25.40 3.76 6.52
C ALA A 225 24.42 4.24 5.41
N THR A 226 23.90 3.32 4.60
CA THR A 226 23.04 3.65 3.46
C THR A 226 21.59 3.69 3.91
N GLU A 227 21.00 4.88 3.87
CA GLU A 227 19.56 5.09 4.05
C GLU A 227 18.79 4.55 2.83
N HIS A 228 17.74 3.77 3.06
CA HIS A 228 16.89 3.20 2.00
C HIS A 228 15.55 3.92 1.94
N TYR A 229 15.00 4.11 0.75
CA TYR A 229 13.72 4.76 0.52
C TYR A 229 12.72 3.74 -0.01
N ILE A 230 11.69 3.42 0.77
CA ILE A 230 10.66 2.45 0.41
C ILE A 230 9.45 3.23 -0.11
N THR A 231 9.09 3.01 -1.38
CA THR A 231 7.98 3.72 -2.04
C THR A 231 6.99 2.75 -2.65
N TRP A 232 5.69 3.01 -2.46
CA TRP A 232 4.65 2.25 -3.14
C TRP A 232 4.62 2.58 -4.64
N PHE A 233 4.66 1.54 -5.48
CA PHE A 233 4.56 1.65 -6.93
C PHE A 233 3.30 0.92 -7.43
N PRO A 234 2.49 1.50 -8.32
CA PRO A 234 1.28 0.83 -8.78
C PRO A 234 1.59 -0.35 -9.73
N ALA A 235 1.15 -1.57 -9.39
CA ALA A 235 1.15 -2.71 -10.31
C ALA A 235 -0.02 -2.70 -11.31
N HIS A 236 -0.05 -3.64 -12.25
CA HIS A 236 -1.14 -3.98 -13.18
C HIS A 236 -1.79 -2.77 -13.88
N MET A 237 -1.02 -2.03 -14.66
CA MET A 237 -1.47 -0.84 -15.39
C MET A 237 -2.09 -1.15 -16.74
#